data_AF-A0A8J5Q7Z0-F1
#
_entry.id   AF-A0A8J5Q7Z0-F1
#
_cell.length_a   1.000
_cell.length_b   1.000
_cell.length_c   1.000
_cell.angle_alpha   90.00
_cell.angle_beta   90.00
_cell.angle_gamma   90.00
#
_symmetry.space_group_name_H-M   'P 1'
#
loop_
_entity.id
_entity.type
_entity.pdbx_description
1 polymer ?
#
loop_
_entity_poly.entity_id
_entity_poly.type
_entity_poly.pdbx_seq_one_letter_code
_entity_poly.pdbx_strand_id
1 'polypeptide(L)'
;MLSQGTVPLACRQGGLCPEHTGPVRLDGAVWSGLDPQTRPDQTIPITVQNFTARGEGKSQQSILVVQGLKDVSVLPEVVEESYRVGCRSRNELHLQLYPGMDHDPVIAAASPYFLQWIDDRFSGVTTSGKCTNHTTQPFDAVNMYAPDDTD
;
A
#
# COMPACT_ATOMS: atom_id res chain seq x y z
N MET A 1 -37.49 -13.46 0.21
CA MET A 1 -37.26 -14.66 -0.62
C MET A 1 -36.32 -14.25 -1.75
N LEU A 2 -35.22 -14.99 -1.90
CA LEU A 2 -34.10 -14.69 -2.80
C LEU A 2 -34.55 -14.72 -4.27
N SER A 3 -34.16 -13.72 -5.06
CA SER A 3 -34.27 -13.76 -6.53
C SER A 3 -32.88 -13.95 -7.12
N GLN A 4 -32.72 -15.02 -7.89
CA GLN A 4 -31.47 -15.44 -8.50
C GLN A 4 -31.17 -14.58 -9.74
N GLY A 5 -29.98 -13.97 -9.77
CA GLY A 5 -29.44 -13.29 -10.94
C GLY A 5 -28.66 -14.27 -11.81
N THR A 6 -29.25 -14.61 -12.95
CA THR A 6 -28.73 -15.49 -14.01
C THR A 6 -27.42 -14.95 -14.60
N VAL A 7 -26.35 -15.75 -14.59
CA VAL A 7 -25.14 -15.49 -15.40
C VAL A 7 -25.34 -16.15 -16.77
N PRO A 8 -25.32 -15.43 -17.90
CA PRO A 8 -25.31 -16.08 -19.19
C PRO A 8 -23.90 -16.59 -19.49
N LEU A 9 -23.76 -17.92 -19.60
CA LEU A 9 -22.65 -18.56 -20.30
C LEU A 9 -22.75 -18.29 -21.80
N ALA A 10 -21.75 -17.64 -22.40
CA ALA A 10 -21.45 -17.77 -23.83
C ALA A 10 -20.02 -17.29 -24.18
N CYS A 11 -18.99 -17.98 -23.71
CA CYS A 11 -17.70 -18.03 -24.42
C CYS A 11 -17.70 -19.28 -25.29
N ARG A 12 -18.14 -19.17 -26.55
CA ARG A 12 -18.07 -20.28 -27.52
C ARG A 12 -16.88 -20.06 -28.45
N GLN A 13 -15.91 -20.98 -28.36
CA GLN A 13 -14.89 -21.38 -29.33
C GLN A 13 -14.55 -20.37 -30.45
N GLY A 14 -13.37 -19.73 -30.35
CA GLY A 14 -12.61 -19.25 -31.51
C GLY A 14 -12.67 -17.76 -31.85
N GLY A 15 -13.17 -16.88 -31.00
CA GLY A 15 -13.13 -15.42 -31.22
C GLY A 15 -13.03 -14.64 -29.91
N LEU A 16 -12.23 -13.57 -29.91
CA LEU A 16 -12.01 -12.65 -28.78
C LEU A 16 -13.35 -12.16 -28.20
N CYS A 17 -13.47 -12.17 -26.87
CA CYS A 17 -14.59 -11.52 -26.18
C CYS A 17 -14.51 -10.00 -26.41
N PRO A 18 -15.60 -9.31 -26.78
CA PRO A 18 -15.58 -7.86 -26.87
C PRO A 18 -15.42 -7.26 -25.47
N GLU A 19 -14.44 -6.38 -25.31
CA GLU A 19 -14.23 -5.63 -24.08
C GLU A 19 -15.48 -4.80 -23.76
N HIS A 20 -16.00 -4.98 -22.55
CA HIS A 20 -17.12 -4.19 -22.04
C HIS A 20 -16.65 -2.76 -21.76
N THR A 21 -16.63 -1.89 -22.78
CA THR A 21 -16.39 -0.44 -22.64
C THR A 21 -17.67 0.31 -22.26
N GLY A 22 -18.43 -0.24 -21.31
CA GLY A 22 -19.63 0.40 -20.77
C GLY A 22 -19.39 0.86 -19.33
N PRO A 23 -19.77 2.10 -18.95
CA PRO A 23 -19.59 2.57 -17.57
C PRO A 23 -20.45 1.74 -16.61
N VAL A 24 -19.80 1.21 -15.56
CA VAL A 24 -20.47 0.62 -14.40
C VAL A 24 -21.27 1.73 -13.71
N ARG A 25 -22.60 1.66 -13.76
CA ARG A 25 -23.47 2.53 -12.97
C ARG A 25 -23.57 1.96 -11.56
N LEU A 26 -22.93 2.63 -10.60
CA LEU A 26 -23.25 2.49 -9.19
C LEU A 26 -24.33 3.52 -8.88
N ASP A 27 -25.52 3.05 -8.52
CA ASP A 27 -26.68 3.90 -8.27
C ASP A 27 -26.43 4.85 -7.08
N GLY A 28 -26.60 6.16 -7.31
CA GLY A 28 -27.23 7.02 -6.30
C GLY A 28 -26.41 8.08 -5.54
N ALA A 29 -25.22 8.50 -5.98
CA ALA A 29 -24.57 9.68 -5.39
C ALA A 29 -24.35 10.79 -6.43
N VAL A 30 -25.24 11.78 -6.44
CA VAL A 30 -25.09 13.02 -7.22
C VAL A 30 -24.05 13.89 -6.52
N TRP A 31 -22.85 13.98 -7.09
CA TRP A 31 -21.84 14.98 -6.73
C TRP A 31 -22.05 16.21 -7.62
N SER A 32 -22.88 17.15 -7.19
CA SER A 32 -23.06 18.43 -7.87
C SER A 32 -21.86 19.33 -7.58
N GLY A 33 -20.89 19.37 -8.50
CA GLY A 33 -19.74 20.28 -8.38
C GLY A 33 -18.63 20.19 -9.43
N LEU A 34 -18.85 19.58 -10.60
CA LEU A 34 -17.83 19.56 -11.66
C LEU A 34 -18.37 20.22 -12.93
N ASP A 35 -17.84 21.42 -13.20
CA ASP A 35 -17.85 22.08 -14.50
C ASP A 35 -17.21 21.14 -15.55
N PRO A 36 -17.81 20.89 -16.73
CA PRO A 36 -17.42 19.80 -17.63
C PRO A 36 -16.29 20.14 -18.60
N GLN A 37 -15.35 21.02 -18.26
CA GLN A 37 -14.24 21.39 -19.14
C GLN A 37 -12.89 21.31 -18.44
N THR A 38 -12.28 20.11 -18.43
CA THR A 38 -10.86 19.84 -18.72
C THR A 38 -10.51 18.35 -18.50
N ARG A 39 -9.98 17.70 -19.54
CA ARG A 39 -9.27 16.39 -19.54
C ARG A 39 -8.03 16.60 -20.43
N PRO A 40 -6.95 15.78 -20.41
CA PRO A 40 -6.49 14.76 -19.44
C PRO A 40 -4.93 14.72 -19.31
N ASP A 41 -4.32 15.19 -18.22
CA ASP A 41 -2.91 14.87 -17.94
C ASP A 41 -2.57 15.03 -16.44
N GLN A 42 -2.41 13.89 -15.77
CA GLN A 42 -1.64 13.64 -14.54
C GLN A 42 -1.43 14.74 -13.50
N THR A 43 -2.46 15.47 -13.09
CA THR A 43 -2.41 16.20 -11.81
C THR A 43 -3.32 15.50 -10.82
N ILE A 44 -2.79 14.50 -10.10
CA ILE A 44 -3.35 14.20 -8.78
C ILE A 44 -3.33 15.53 -8.03
N PRO A 45 -4.48 16.09 -7.61
CA PRO A 45 -4.52 17.40 -7.00
C PRO A 45 -3.51 17.43 -5.85
N ILE A 46 -2.72 18.50 -5.72
CA ILE A 46 -1.75 18.65 -4.62
C ILE A 46 -2.40 18.33 -3.27
N THR A 47 -3.68 18.66 -3.12
CA THR A 47 -4.51 18.30 -1.96
C THR A 47 -4.60 16.78 -1.72
N VAL A 48 -4.83 15.98 -2.77
CA VAL A 48 -4.90 14.51 -2.68
C VAL A 48 -3.51 13.92 -2.42
N GLN A 49 -2.47 14.40 -3.09
CA GLN A 49 -1.09 13.96 -2.82
C GLN A 49 -0.68 14.28 -1.38
N ASN A 50 -0.94 15.51 -0.91
CA ASN A 50 -0.61 15.94 0.44
C ASN A 50 -1.40 15.15 1.51
N PHE A 51 -2.64 14.75 1.20
CA PHE A 51 -3.46 13.94 2.10
C PHE A 51 -3.03 12.46 2.14
N THR A 52 -2.72 11.88 1.00
CA THR A 52 -2.40 10.44 0.88
C THR A 52 -0.93 10.15 1.19
N ALA A 53 0.00 10.97 0.69
CA ALA A 53 1.44 10.77 0.90
C ALA A 53 1.86 10.97 2.36
N ARG A 54 1.16 11.82 3.11
CA ARG A 54 1.37 11.99 4.55
C ARG A 54 0.65 10.95 5.40
N GLY A 55 -0.15 10.06 4.81
CA GLY A 55 -0.93 9.07 5.54
C GLY A 55 -2.08 9.65 6.37
N GLU A 56 -2.59 10.83 6.03
CA GLU A 56 -3.66 11.49 6.78
C GLU A 56 -5.05 10.84 6.57
N GLY A 57 -5.22 10.11 5.45
CA GLY A 57 -6.40 9.32 5.16
C GLY A 57 -6.51 8.04 6.00
N LYS A 58 -7.74 7.59 6.26
CA LYS A 58 -7.99 6.38 7.05
C LYS A 58 -8.05 5.12 6.17
N SER A 59 -7.17 4.16 6.44
CA SER A 59 -7.24 2.80 5.91
C SER A 59 -8.29 1.97 6.65
N GLN A 60 -8.97 1.08 5.91
CA GLN A 60 -9.86 0.09 6.50
C GLN A 60 -9.13 -1.15 7.01
N GLN A 61 -7.86 -1.31 6.64
CA GLN A 61 -7.02 -2.48 6.95
C GLN A 61 -5.69 -2.04 7.55
N SER A 62 -5.05 -2.93 8.31
CA SER A 62 -3.71 -2.73 8.83
C SER A 62 -2.68 -2.60 7.69
N ILE A 63 -1.71 -1.71 7.85
CA ILE A 63 -0.64 -1.47 6.86
C ILE A 63 0.70 -1.90 7.46
N LEU A 64 1.50 -2.64 6.71
CA LEU A 64 2.91 -2.88 7.03
C LEU A 64 3.77 -1.84 6.31
N VAL A 65 4.72 -1.24 7.02
CA VAL A 65 5.74 -0.34 6.49
C VAL A 65 7.11 -0.93 6.82
N VAL A 66 7.96 -1.07 5.81
CA VAL A 66 9.33 -1.56 5.95
C VAL A 66 10.27 -0.44 5.53
N GLN A 67 11.32 -0.19 6.30
CA GLN A 67 12.30 0.85 6.00
C GLN A 67 13.72 0.42 6.37
N GLY A 68 14.67 0.64 5.44
CA GLY A 68 16.10 0.54 5.71
C GLY A 68 16.60 1.86 6.31
N LEU A 69 17.38 1.83 7.39
CA LEU A 69 17.84 3.06 8.07
C LEU A 69 19.05 3.74 7.42
N LYS A 70 19.61 3.14 6.35
CA LYS A 70 20.63 3.77 5.51
C LYS A 70 20.11 4.13 4.12
N ASP A 71 18.81 4.00 3.89
CA ASP A 71 18.18 4.30 2.60
C ASP A 71 18.42 5.75 2.17
N VAL A 72 19.09 5.93 1.03
CA VAL A 72 19.35 7.26 0.45
C VAL A 72 18.34 7.67 -0.62
N SER A 73 17.54 6.72 -1.12
CA SER A 73 16.55 6.91 -2.18
C SER A 73 15.17 7.28 -1.61
N VAL A 74 14.80 6.65 -0.49
CA VAL A 74 13.58 6.91 0.28
C VAL A 74 13.97 7.15 1.73
N LEU A 75 14.15 8.43 2.06
CA LEU A 75 14.72 8.87 3.33
C LEU A 75 13.92 8.34 4.55
N PRO A 76 14.57 7.68 5.53
CA PRO A 76 13.92 7.12 6.71
C PRO A 76 13.12 8.16 7.50
N GLU A 77 13.61 9.39 7.60
CA GLU A 77 12.96 10.45 8.36
C GLU A 77 11.59 10.82 7.78
N VAL A 78 11.44 10.74 6.46
CA VAL A 78 10.17 11.01 5.77
C VAL A 78 9.18 9.88 6.05
N VAL A 79 9.64 8.63 6.01
CA VAL A 79 8.80 7.45 6.26
C VAL A 79 8.38 7.39 7.72
N GLU A 80 9.27 7.69 8.66
CA GLU A 80 8.95 7.79 10.09
C GLU A 80 7.93 8.89 10.39
N GLU A 81 8.03 10.05 9.74
CA GLU A 81 7.03 11.11 9.89
C GLU A 81 5.67 10.68 9.33
N SER A 82 5.63 10.05 8.15
CA SER A 82 4.38 9.51 7.59
C SER A 82 3.75 8.43 8.47
N TYR A 83 4.56 7.53 9.06
CA TYR A 83 4.10 6.58 10.07
C TYR A 83 3.46 7.31 11.26
N ARG A 84 4.15 8.33 11.81
CA ARG A 84 3.68 9.10 12.95
C ARG A 84 2.36 9.81 12.64
N VAL A 85 2.24 10.43 11.46
CA VAL A 85 1.03 11.10 10.99
C VAL A 85 -0.12 10.10 10.85
N GLY A 86 0.13 8.98 10.16
CA GLY A 86 -0.87 7.91 9.99
C GLY A 86 -1.41 7.38 11.32
N CYS A 87 -0.53 7.16 12.30
CA CYS A 87 -0.95 6.72 13.63
C CYS A 87 -1.81 7.76 14.34
N ARG A 88 -1.49 9.07 14.22
CA ARG A 88 -2.35 10.14 14.76
C ARG A 88 -3.72 10.19 14.08
N SER A 89 -3.79 9.82 12.80
CA SER A 89 -5.03 9.69 12.03
C SER A 89 -5.83 8.41 12.33
N ARG A 90 -5.45 7.64 13.35
CA ARG A 90 -6.12 6.39 13.77
C ARG A 90 -6.04 5.27 12.72
N ASN A 91 -4.99 5.27 11.92
CA ASN A 91 -4.62 4.09 11.14
C ASN A 91 -3.93 3.07 12.04
N GLU A 92 -3.94 1.82 11.59
CA GLU A 92 -3.12 0.76 12.14
C GLU A 92 -1.92 0.55 11.23
N LEU A 93 -0.75 1.04 11.65
CA LEU A 93 0.51 0.86 10.93
C LEU A 93 1.50 0.02 11.75
N HIS A 94 2.16 -0.91 11.09
CA HIS A 94 3.23 -1.72 11.69
C HIS A 94 4.52 -1.34 10.98
N LEU A 95 5.36 -0.54 11.65
CA LEU A 95 6.64 -0.09 11.12
C LEU A 95 7.73 -1.08 11.51
N GLN A 96 8.50 -1.51 10.51
CA GLN A 96 9.61 -2.43 10.66
C GLN A 96 10.89 -1.79 10.11
N LEU A 97 11.82 -1.49 11.00
CA LEU A 97 13.09 -0.82 10.71
C LEU A 97 14.23 -1.84 10.61
N TYR A 98 15.13 -1.63 9.65
CA TYR A 98 16.33 -2.43 9.45
C TYR A 98 17.60 -1.55 9.48
N PRO A 99 18.37 -1.57 10.57
CA PRO A 99 19.62 -0.83 10.69
C PRO A 99 20.63 -1.27 9.64
N GLY A 100 21.29 -0.30 9.01
CA GLY A 100 22.39 -0.58 8.08
C GLY A 100 21.96 -1.04 6.68
N MET A 101 20.66 -1.23 6.44
CA MET A 101 20.14 -1.57 5.11
C MET A 101 19.79 -0.31 4.33
N ASP A 102 20.19 -0.28 3.06
CA ASP A 102 19.82 0.69 2.02
C ASP A 102 18.52 0.26 1.29
N HIS A 103 18.15 0.97 0.23
CA HIS A 103 16.91 0.82 -0.55
C HIS A 103 16.66 -0.58 -1.12
N ASP A 104 17.61 -1.15 -1.86
CA ASP A 104 17.48 -2.49 -2.45
C ASP A 104 17.66 -3.61 -1.43
N PRO A 105 18.73 -3.61 -0.58
CA PRO A 105 18.97 -4.74 0.32
C PRO A 105 17.90 -4.89 1.40
N VAL A 106 17.18 -3.82 1.79
CA VAL A 106 16.09 -3.96 2.77
C VAL A 106 14.94 -4.82 2.24
N ILE A 107 14.70 -4.84 0.92
CA ILE A 107 13.63 -5.66 0.32
C ILE A 107 13.92 -7.14 0.56
N ALA A 108 15.14 -7.58 0.26
CA ALA A 108 15.55 -8.97 0.49
C ALA A 108 15.57 -9.32 1.98
N ALA A 109 16.14 -8.44 2.82
CA ALA A 109 16.23 -8.64 4.26
C ALA A 109 14.84 -8.76 4.93
N ALA A 110 13.86 -7.97 4.47
CA ALA A 110 12.51 -7.98 5.02
C ALA A 110 11.59 -9.05 4.43
N SER A 111 12.01 -9.74 3.35
CA SER A 111 11.17 -10.70 2.64
C SER A 111 10.53 -11.79 3.49
N PRO A 112 11.22 -12.43 4.46
CA PRO A 112 10.57 -13.44 5.29
C PRO A 112 9.42 -12.83 6.11
N TYR A 113 9.60 -11.58 6.57
CA TYR A 113 8.63 -10.91 7.41
C TYR A 113 7.42 -10.39 6.63
N PHE A 114 7.63 -9.68 5.51
CA PHE A 114 6.48 -9.16 4.76
C PHE A 114 5.68 -10.28 4.09
N LEU A 115 6.33 -11.39 3.69
CA LEU A 115 5.61 -12.55 3.15
C LEU A 115 4.74 -13.21 4.22
N GLN A 116 5.27 -13.42 5.43
CA GLN A 116 4.47 -13.92 6.56
C GLN A 116 3.35 -12.94 6.92
N TRP A 117 3.64 -11.63 6.92
CA TRP A 117 2.63 -10.61 7.17
C TRP A 117 1.46 -10.69 6.19
N ILE A 118 1.73 -10.89 4.90
CA ILE A 118 0.71 -11.04 3.86
C ILE A 118 -0.08 -12.33 4.08
N ASP A 119 0.59 -13.45 4.32
CA ASP A 119 -0.05 -14.75 4.58
C ASP A 119 -1.01 -14.68 5.79
N ASP A 120 -0.58 -14.02 6.87
CA ASP A 120 -1.39 -13.79 8.05
C ASP A 120 -2.69 -13.02 7.73
N ARG A 121 -2.66 -12.04 6.81
CA ARG A 121 -3.87 -11.28 6.43
C ARG A 121 -4.84 -12.16 5.64
N PHE A 122 -4.34 -12.99 4.72
CA PHE A 122 -5.17 -13.92 3.97
C PHE A 122 -5.72 -15.06 4.83
N SER A 123 -4.97 -15.47 5.86
CA SER A 123 -5.38 -16.48 6.84
C SER A 123 -6.30 -15.92 7.95
N GLY A 124 -6.62 -14.62 7.93
CA GLY A 124 -7.48 -13.99 8.93
C GLY A 124 -6.85 -13.85 10.32
N VAL A 125 -5.51 -13.92 10.41
CA VAL A 125 -4.77 -13.68 11.65
C VAL A 125 -4.91 -12.21 12.02
N THR A 126 -5.56 -11.97 13.16
CA THR A 126 -5.80 -10.64 13.71
C THR A 126 -4.51 -9.94 14.10
N THR A 127 -4.42 -8.65 13.82
CA THR A 127 -3.37 -7.77 14.30
C THR A 127 -3.74 -7.16 15.67
N SER A 128 -2.85 -6.34 16.24
CA SER A 128 -3.06 -5.71 17.55
C SER A 128 -4.12 -4.59 17.54
N GLY A 129 -4.53 -4.11 16.35
CA GLY A 129 -5.42 -2.95 16.21
C GLY A 129 -4.73 -1.62 16.53
N LYS A 130 -3.41 -1.62 16.72
CA LYS A 130 -2.62 -0.47 17.17
C LYS A 130 -1.38 -0.32 16.31
N CYS A 131 -0.87 0.90 16.25
CA CYS A 131 0.43 1.12 15.66
C CYS A 131 1.54 0.42 16.42
N THR A 132 2.49 -0.17 15.70
CA THR A 132 3.70 -0.79 16.24
C THR A 132 4.93 -0.27 15.52
N ASN A 133 6.05 -0.21 16.23
CA ASN A 133 7.37 0.09 15.66
C ASN A 133 8.35 -0.95 16.20
N HIS A 134 8.93 -1.74 15.30
CA HIS A 134 9.92 -2.75 15.61
C HIS A 134 11.20 -2.50 14.82
N THR A 135 12.35 -2.71 15.45
CA THR A 135 13.66 -2.67 14.79
C THR A 135 14.26 -4.07 14.81
N THR A 136 14.45 -4.65 13.63
CA THR A 136 15.08 -5.96 13.45
C THR A 136 16.57 -5.76 13.28
N GLN A 137 17.34 -6.36 14.17
CA GLN A 137 18.80 -6.31 14.10
C GLN A 137 19.34 -7.38 13.13
N PRO A 138 20.45 -7.10 12.43
CA PRO A 138 21.20 -8.13 11.72
C PRO A 138 21.64 -9.23 12.68
N PHE A 139 21.66 -10.48 12.21
CA PHE A 139 22.13 -11.61 13.01
C PHE A 139 23.60 -11.45 13.45
N ASP A 140 24.41 -10.81 12.59
CA ASP A 140 25.80 -10.45 12.83
C ASP A 140 26.06 -9.06 12.25
N ALA A 141 25.88 -8.05 13.08
CA ALA A 141 26.06 -6.66 12.67
C ALA A 141 27.51 -6.29 12.33
N VAL A 142 28.50 -7.03 12.86
CA VAL A 142 29.93 -6.74 12.63
C VAL A 142 30.35 -7.18 11.23
N ASN A 143 29.80 -8.30 10.76
CA ASN A 143 30.09 -8.86 9.44
C ASN A 143 28.97 -8.62 8.42
N MET A 144 27.99 -7.77 8.75
CA MET A 144 26.90 -7.42 7.84
C MET A 144 27.45 -6.65 6.65
N TYR A 145 27.15 -7.14 5.45
CA TYR A 145 27.38 -6.44 4.19
C TYR A 145 26.02 -6.19 3.52
N ALA A 146 25.71 -4.92 3.34
CA ALA A 146 24.62 -4.46 2.49
C ALA A 146 25.29 -3.71 1.32
N PRO A 147 25.08 -4.11 0.06
CA PRO A 147 25.50 -3.32 -1.09
C PRO A 147 24.90 -1.90 -0.99
N ASP A 148 25.69 -0.89 -1.34
CA ASP A 148 25.18 0.47 -1.48
C ASP A 148 24.41 0.59 -2.81
N ASP A 149 23.33 1.37 -2.81
CA ASP A 149 22.54 1.61 -4.01
C ASP A 149 23.16 2.75 -4.82
N THR A 150 24.13 2.41 -5.66
CA THR A 150 24.70 3.35 -6.63
C THR A 150 23.89 3.29 -7.93
N ASP A 151 22.84 4.09 -8.02
CA ASP A 151 22.13 4.39 -9.27
C ASP A 151 23.02 5.11 -10.31
#